data_AF-A0A0G0MLM3-F1
#
_entry.id   AF-A0A0G0MLM3-F1
#
_cell.length_a   1.000
_cell.length_b   1.000
_cell.length_c   1.000
_cell.angle_alpha   90.00
_cell.angle_beta   90.00
_cell.angle_gamma   90.00
#
_symmetry.space_group_name_H-M   'P 1'
#
loop_
_entity.id
_entity.type
_entity.pdbx_description
1 polymer ?
#
loop_
_entity_poly.entity_id
_entity_poly.type
_entity_poly.pdbx_seq_one_letter_code
_entity_poly.pdbx_strand_id
1 'polypeptide(L)'
;MTITNRKNRKYSIVPYQKTWAQDFFRIEAELKPLFGDLAIAFEHVGSTAVERMSGKATIDVLVIVGSILDVDALNQDMEQLGYTALGDYIKQGGRLFAKEISDERIVNVHCFEFDHDHIQEMIIMRDFLRSHPDELEQYAKLKRNLFAKHPNDYIAYRANKDPYLAQMKARAIKWNAKHCMNSDEKLVTTARFDWNSVGLDFGNWEEEKIWALDLPVQEIDIEKLLWHLDVPYWENDTSERWTVTPRDVIDGKHGTTHERIRTDRADTSFPIDLFEHKGKIFVLDGLHRFIKLFMQGKQKIRVRIIPTDRFSEIASEHPIELPTLK
;
A
#
# COMPACT_ATOMS: atom_id res chain seq x y z
N MET A 1 -12.58 1.39 -25.40
CA MET A 1 -13.10 0.27 -26.23
C MET A 1 -13.92 -0.64 -25.35
N THR A 2 -15.01 -1.18 -25.89
CA THR A 2 -16.03 -1.97 -25.21
C THR A 2 -15.46 -3.30 -24.71
N ILE A 3 -15.80 -3.68 -23.48
CA ILE A 3 -15.41 -4.94 -22.83
C ILE A 3 -16.14 -6.11 -23.50
N THR A 4 -15.71 -6.57 -24.68
CA THR A 4 -16.48 -7.55 -25.49
C THR A 4 -15.83 -8.90 -25.71
N ASN A 5 -14.65 -9.20 -25.14
CA ASN A 5 -14.01 -10.51 -25.34
C ASN A 5 -13.70 -11.27 -24.03
N ARG A 6 -14.71 -11.42 -23.17
CA ARG A 6 -14.59 -12.22 -21.96
C ARG A 6 -14.94 -13.68 -22.24
N LYS A 7 -13.94 -14.55 -22.19
CA LYS A 7 -14.12 -15.99 -22.42
C LYS A 7 -14.92 -16.62 -21.28
N ASN A 8 -15.82 -17.54 -21.63
CA ASN A 8 -16.38 -18.46 -20.64
C ASN A 8 -15.25 -19.35 -20.11
N ARG A 9 -15.26 -19.65 -18.82
CA ARG A 9 -14.21 -20.43 -18.16
C ARG A 9 -14.78 -21.23 -17.00
N LYS A 10 -14.12 -22.33 -16.66
CA LYS A 10 -14.45 -23.08 -15.45
C LYS A 10 -14.20 -22.20 -14.23
N TYR A 11 -15.13 -22.25 -13.29
CA TYR A 11 -15.01 -21.54 -12.02
C TYR A 11 -15.82 -22.27 -10.95
N SER A 12 -15.43 -22.08 -9.70
CA SER A 12 -16.11 -22.61 -8.54
C SER A 12 -16.39 -21.48 -7.55
N ILE A 13 -17.39 -21.66 -6.68
CA ILE A 13 -17.57 -20.83 -5.48
C ILE A 13 -17.44 -21.74 -4.28
N VAL A 14 -16.41 -21.50 -3.48
CA VAL A 14 -16.11 -22.29 -2.28
C VAL A 14 -16.26 -21.42 -1.02
N PRO A 15 -16.47 -22.04 0.16
CA PRO A 15 -16.35 -21.35 1.44
C PRO A 15 -14.97 -20.70 1.61
N TYR A 16 -14.88 -19.73 2.51
CA TYR A 16 -13.60 -19.11 2.84
C TYR A 16 -12.60 -20.16 3.32
N GLN A 17 -11.38 -20.12 2.78
CA GLN A 17 -10.28 -20.98 3.20
C GLN A 17 -9.25 -20.16 3.97
N LYS A 18 -8.90 -20.62 5.18
CA LYS A 18 -7.90 -19.95 6.04
C LYS A 18 -6.50 -19.90 5.41
N THR A 19 -6.22 -20.77 4.44
CA THR A 19 -4.94 -20.82 3.74
C THR A 19 -4.77 -19.68 2.73
N TRP A 20 -5.83 -18.98 2.32
CA TRP A 20 -5.73 -17.98 1.25
C TRP A 20 -4.79 -16.81 1.56
N ALA A 21 -4.64 -16.43 2.83
CA ALA A 21 -3.63 -15.45 3.22
C ALA A 21 -2.21 -16.00 3.02
N GLN A 22 -1.96 -17.25 3.39
CA GLN A 22 -0.67 -17.93 3.18
C GLN A 22 -0.39 -18.15 1.68
N ASP A 23 -1.42 -18.46 0.90
CA ASP A 23 -1.32 -18.60 -0.55
C ASP A 23 -0.91 -17.27 -1.19
N PHE A 24 -1.47 -16.15 -0.73
CA PHE A 24 -1.02 -14.82 -1.14
C PHE A 24 0.46 -14.58 -0.82
N PHE A 25 0.90 -14.79 0.42
CA PHE A 25 2.32 -14.55 0.79
C PHE A 25 3.29 -15.44 0.01
N ARG A 26 2.88 -16.66 -0.34
CA ARG A 26 3.68 -17.55 -1.19
C ARG A 26 3.79 -17.03 -2.62
N ILE A 27 2.70 -16.50 -3.18
CA ILE A 27 2.71 -15.87 -4.51
C ILE A 27 3.54 -14.59 -4.47
N GLU A 28 3.38 -13.76 -3.45
CA GLU A 28 4.19 -12.56 -3.24
C GLU A 28 5.69 -12.92 -3.20
N ALA A 29 6.08 -13.93 -2.42
CA ALA A 29 7.47 -14.39 -2.36
C ALA A 29 8.00 -14.96 -3.69
N GLU A 30 7.14 -15.59 -4.51
CA GLU A 30 7.47 -16.03 -5.88
C GLU A 30 7.72 -14.84 -6.82
N LEU A 31 6.94 -13.77 -6.68
CA LEU A 31 6.96 -12.62 -7.59
C LEU A 31 7.94 -11.52 -7.18
N LYS A 32 8.22 -11.35 -5.89
CA LYS A 32 9.11 -10.29 -5.37
C LYS A 32 10.47 -10.24 -6.08
N PRO A 33 11.22 -11.36 -6.24
CA PRO A 33 12.51 -11.33 -6.92
C PRO A 33 12.42 -10.92 -8.39
N LEU A 34 11.30 -11.24 -9.06
CA LEU A 34 11.10 -10.92 -10.46
C LEU A 34 10.76 -9.44 -10.67
N PHE A 35 9.87 -8.90 -9.83
CA PHE A 35 9.51 -7.49 -9.90
C PHE A 35 10.63 -6.59 -9.38
N GLY A 36 11.40 -7.04 -8.37
CA GLY A 36 12.48 -6.26 -7.77
C GLY A 36 12.04 -4.84 -7.43
N ASP A 37 12.84 -3.87 -7.84
CA ASP A 37 12.60 -2.44 -7.58
C ASP A 37 11.44 -1.84 -8.39
N LEU A 38 10.86 -2.60 -9.35
CA LEU A 38 9.69 -2.13 -10.10
C LEU A 38 8.43 -2.11 -9.22
N ALA A 39 8.35 -3.02 -8.25
CA ALA A 39 7.20 -3.11 -7.35
C ALA A 39 7.41 -2.23 -6.11
N ILE A 40 6.52 -1.27 -5.95
CA ILE A 40 6.40 -0.43 -4.75
C ILE A 40 5.71 -1.22 -3.64
N ALA A 41 4.65 -1.98 -3.98
CA ALA A 41 3.88 -2.73 -2.99
C ALA A 41 3.15 -3.92 -3.61
N PHE A 42 2.90 -4.92 -2.77
CA PHE A 42 2.03 -6.05 -3.05
C PHE A 42 0.87 -6.08 -2.05
N GLU A 43 -0.35 -6.20 -2.55
CA GLU A 43 -1.56 -6.15 -1.74
C GLU A 43 -2.47 -7.35 -2.03
N HIS A 44 -2.93 -8.03 -0.98
CA HIS A 44 -3.97 -9.05 -1.14
C HIS A 44 -5.32 -8.36 -1.27
N VAL A 45 -5.97 -8.55 -2.41
CA VAL A 45 -7.26 -7.93 -2.74
C VAL A 45 -8.28 -8.97 -3.20
N GLY A 46 -9.45 -8.50 -3.62
CA GLY A 46 -10.52 -9.38 -4.07
C GLY A 46 -11.22 -10.13 -2.93
N SER A 47 -11.98 -11.18 -3.28
CA SER A 47 -12.79 -11.89 -2.28
C SER A 47 -11.97 -12.78 -1.35
N THR A 48 -10.80 -13.26 -1.79
CA THR A 48 -9.96 -14.16 -0.99
C THR A 48 -9.20 -13.44 0.12
N ALA A 49 -9.06 -12.11 0.02
CA ALA A 49 -8.50 -11.23 1.05
C ALA A 49 -9.46 -10.91 2.20
N VAL A 50 -10.72 -11.33 2.10
CA VAL A 50 -11.77 -11.00 3.09
C VAL A 50 -12.17 -12.27 3.84
N GLU A 51 -11.87 -12.32 5.13
CA GLU A 51 -12.25 -13.46 5.97
C GLU A 51 -13.76 -13.72 5.95
N ARG A 52 -14.16 -14.99 5.98
CA ARG A 52 -15.55 -15.47 5.91
C ARG A 52 -16.22 -15.30 4.53
N MET A 53 -15.59 -14.64 3.56
CA MET A 53 -16.14 -14.46 2.23
C MET A 53 -16.07 -15.75 1.40
N SER A 54 -17.23 -16.30 0.99
CA SER A 54 -17.26 -17.33 -0.06
C SER A 54 -16.86 -16.72 -1.40
N GLY A 55 -16.02 -17.38 -2.19
CA GLY A 55 -15.49 -16.80 -3.41
C GLY A 55 -14.98 -17.84 -4.38
N LYS A 56 -14.54 -17.37 -5.56
CA LYS A 56 -13.70 -18.19 -6.41
C LYS A 56 -12.38 -18.40 -5.69
N ALA A 57 -11.83 -19.61 -5.75
CA ALA A 57 -10.50 -19.93 -5.24
C ALA A 57 -9.41 -19.34 -6.15
N THR A 58 -9.48 -18.03 -6.39
CA THR A 58 -8.53 -17.25 -7.16
C THR A 58 -7.92 -16.22 -6.22
N ILE A 59 -6.61 -16.26 -6.03
CA ILE A 59 -5.89 -15.22 -5.29
C ILE A 59 -5.73 -14.02 -6.22
N ASP A 60 -6.25 -12.86 -5.81
CA ASP A 60 -6.06 -11.60 -6.52
C ASP A 60 -4.94 -10.82 -5.80
N VAL A 61 -3.78 -10.71 -6.45
CA VAL A 61 -2.63 -9.92 -6.02
C VAL A 61 -2.70 -8.58 -6.75
N LEU A 62 -2.61 -7.47 -6.01
CA LEU A 62 -2.42 -6.14 -6.57
C LEU A 62 -0.95 -5.77 -6.43
N VAL A 63 -0.27 -5.49 -7.53
CA VAL A 63 1.10 -4.96 -7.55
C VAL A 63 1.03 -3.48 -7.92
N ILE A 64 1.53 -2.64 -7.05
CA ILE A 64 1.67 -1.21 -7.30
C ILE A 64 3.09 -0.99 -7.84
N VAL A 65 3.21 -0.34 -8.99
CA VAL A 65 4.51 -0.15 -9.66
C VAL A 65 4.80 1.33 -9.92
N GLY A 66 6.08 1.67 -10.07
CA GLY A 66 6.49 3.04 -10.39
C GLY A 66 6.10 3.48 -11.79
N SER A 67 6.16 2.55 -12.76
CA SER A 67 5.79 2.75 -14.15
C SER A 67 5.16 1.47 -14.70
N ILE A 68 3.97 1.57 -15.29
CA ILE A 68 3.28 0.39 -15.83
C ILE A 68 3.93 -0.15 -17.11
N LEU A 69 4.69 0.68 -17.81
CA LEU A 69 5.39 0.27 -19.05
C LEU A 69 6.53 -0.70 -18.76
N ASP A 70 7.18 -0.55 -17.60
CA ASP A 70 8.28 -1.45 -17.22
C ASP A 70 7.79 -2.87 -16.90
N VAL A 71 6.51 -3.01 -16.54
CA VAL A 71 5.87 -4.32 -16.33
C VAL A 71 5.79 -5.13 -17.62
N ASP A 72 5.75 -4.47 -18.79
CA ASP A 72 5.73 -5.18 -20.07
C ASP A 72 7.03 -5.96 -20.33
N ALA A 73 8.15 -5.53 -19.75
CA ALA A 73 9.42 -6.23 -19.81
C ALA A 73 9.39 -7.58 -19.05
N LEU A 74 8.49 -7.73 -18.08
CA LEU A 74 8.35 -8.93 -17.26
C LEU A 74 7.49 -10.02 -17.94
N ASN A 75 6.91 -9.77 -19.12
CA ASN A 75 5.97 -10.69 -19.76
C ASN A 75 6.57 -12.10 -19.94
N GLN A 76 7.78 -12.20 -20.48
CA GLN A 76 8.43 -13.48 -20.76
C GLN A 76 8.81 -14.24 -19.48
N ASP A 77 9.19 -13.53 -18.42
CA ASP A 77 9.56 -14.16 -17.15
C ASP A 77 8.32 -14.60 -16.36
N MET A 78 7.25 -13.80 -16.40
CA MET A 78 5.94 -14.20 -15.89
C MET A 78 5.41 -15.45 -16.61
N GLU A 79 5.61 -15.56 -17.92
CA GLU A 79 5.28 -16.76 -18.70
C GLU A 79 6.08 -17.99 -18.27
N GLN A 80 7.37 -17.84 -17.96
CA GLN A 80 8.20 -18.92 -17.41
C GLN A 80 7.72 -19.39 -16.03
N LEU A 81 7.16 -18.49 -15.21
CA LEU A 81 6.50 -18.82 -13.94
C LEU A 81 5.08 -19.40 -14.11
N GLY A 82 4.61 -19.56 -15.34
CA GLY A 82 3.32 -20.16 -15.68
C GLY A 82 2.14 -19.18 -15.69
N TYR A 83 2.40 -17.87 -15.74
CA TYR A 83 1.36 -16.87 -15.90
C TYR A 83 1.16 -16.52 -17.39
N THR A 84 -0.07 -16.19 -17.77
CA THR A 84 -0.37 -15.61 -19.09
C THR A 84 -0.50 -14.10 -18.96
N ALA A 85 0.24 -13.34 -19.77
CA ALA A 85 0.07 -11.90 -19.90
C ALA A 85 -1.22 -11.57 -20.68
N LEU A 86 -2.11 -10.78 -20.08
CA LEU A 86 -3.41 -10.42 -20.65
C LEU A 86 -3.54 -8.93 -20.98
N GLY A 87 -2.45 -8.15 -20.83
CA GLY A 87 -2.47 -6.71 -21.05
C GLY A 87 -3.45 -5.99 -20.11
N ASP A 88 -4.13 -4.95 -20.61
CA ASP A 88 -5.05 -4.10 -19.85
C ASP A 88 -6.48 -4.68 -19.71
N TYR A 89 -6.60 -6.02 -19.79
CA TYR A 89 -7.86 -6.77 -19.85
C TYR A 89 -8.93 -6.37 -18.80
N ILE A 90 -8.50 -5.97 -17.61
CA ILE A 90 -9.39 -5.56 -16.51
C ILE A 90 -9.76 -4.09 -16.59
N LYS A 91 -8.76 -3.24 -16.83
CA LYS A 91 -8.86 -1.78 -16.74
C LYS A 91 -7.73 -1.19 -17.60
N GLN A 92 -8.09 -0.24 -18.45
CA GLN A 92 -7.14 0.53 -19.26
C GLN A 92 -6.07 1.13 -18.35
N GLY A 93 -4.80 1.07 -18.78
CA GLY A 93 -3.67 1.56 -17.98
C GLY A 93 -3.16 0.57 -16.93
N GLY A 94 -3.73 -0.64 -16.84
CA GLY A 94 -3.19 -1.73 -16.02
C GLY A 94 -2.55 -2.86 -16.82
N ARG A 95 -1.97 -3.83 -16.11
CA ARG A 95 -1.60 -5.15 -16.65
C ARG A 95 -2.19 -6.25 -15.79
N LEU A 96 -2.62 -7.33 -16.45
CA LEU A 96 -3.10 -8.53 -15.77
C LEU A 96 -2.24 -9.72 -16.18
N PHE A 97 -1.65 -10.40 -15.20
CA PHE A 97 -1.13 -11.75 -15.37
C PHE A 97 -2.07 -12.76 -14.71
N ALA A 98 -2.31 -13.88 -15.37
CA ALA A 98 -3.23 -14.91 -14.89
C ALA A 98 -2.55 -16.28 -14.86
N LYS A 99 -2.67 -17.00 -13.74
CA LYS A 99 -2.22 -18.40 -13.63
C LYS A 99 -3.42 -19.31 -13.56
N GLU A 100 -3.44 -20.36 -14.37
CA GLU A 100 -4.53 -21.33 -14.45
C GLU A 100 -4.02 -22.75 -14.20
N ILE A 101 -4.81 -23.56 -13.49
CA ILE A 101 -4.58 -25.00 -13.31
C ILE A 101 -5.87 -25.71 -13.69
N SER A 102 -5.77 -26.69 -14.60
CA SER A 102 -6.93 -27.47 -15.08
C SER A 102 -8.11 -26.59 -15.53
N ASP A 103 -7.81 -25.57 -16.33
CA ASP A 103 -8.74 -24.56 -16.88
C ASP A 103 -9.46 -23.69 -15.83
N GLU A 104 -9.05 -23.74 -14.57
CA GLU A 104 -9.51 -22.85 -13.51
C GLU A 104 -8.44 -21.82 -13.16
N ARG A 105 -8.86 -20.56 -13.08
CA ARG A 105 -7.96 -19.48 -12.69
C ARG A 105 -7.71 -19.49 -11.20
N ILE A 106 -6.44 -19.65 -10.83
CA ILE A 106 -6.00 -19.74 -9.45
C ILE A 106 -5.31 -18.47 -8.95
N VAL A 107 -4.72 -17.68 -9.84
CA VAL A 107 -4.08 -16.40 -9.50
C VAL A 107 -4.41 -15.35 -10.56
N ASN A 108 -4.67 -14.12 -10.10
CA ASN A 108 -4.59 -12.91 -10.91
C ASN A 108 -3.57 -11.97 -10.26
N VAL A 109 -2.63 -11.46 -11.03
CA VAL A 109 -1.72 -10.40 -10.63
C VAL A 109 -2.12 -9.16 -11.40
N HIS A 110 -2.74 -8.21 -10.70
CA HIS A 110 -3.17 -6.93 -11.23
C HIS A 110 -2.06 -5.91 -10.98
N CYS A 111 -1.42 -5.41 -12.03
CA CYS A 111 -0.39 -4.38 -11.91
C CYS A 111 -0.97 -3.03 -12.31
N PHE A 112 -0.73 -2.01 -11.49
CA PHE A 112 -1.12 -0.63 -11.76
C PHE A 112 -0.02 0.34 -11.35
N GLU A 113 0.15 1.40 -12.11
CA GLU A 113 1.01 2.53 -11.73
C GLU A 113 0.47 3.20 -10.46
N PHE A 114 1.36 3.67 -9.58
CA PHE A 114 1.07 4.14 -8.22
C PHE A 114 -0.04 5.21 -8.10
N ASP A 115 -0.29 6.01 -9.13
CA ASP A 115 -1.30 7.07 -9.15
C ASP A 115 -2.64 6.63 -9.78
N HIS A 116 -2.76 5.36 -10.17
CA HIS A 116 -3.92 4.86 -10.87
C HIS A 116 -5.13 4.62 -9.94
N ASP A 117 -6.24 5.33 -10.18
CA ASP A 117 -7.47 5.31 -9.36
C ASP A 117 -7.99 3.90 -8.99
N HIS A 118 -7.77 2.92 -9.85
CA HIS A 118 -8.26 1.56 -9.62
C HIS A 118 -7.59 0.85 -8.42
N ILE A 119 -6.38 1.28 -8.02
CA ILE A 119 -5.70 0.81 -6.81
C ILE A 119 -6.62 1.03 -5.61
N GLN A 120 -7.07 2.27 -5.44
CA GLN A 120 -7.94 2.67 -4.33
C GLN A 120 -9.30 1.97 -4.41
N GLU A 121 -9.88 1.81 -5.61
CA GLU A 121 -11.12 1.03 -5.76
C GLU A 121 -11.00 -0.40 -5.21
N MET A 122 -9.89 -1.09 -5.48
CA MET A 122 -9.68 -2.47 -5.06
C MET A 122 -9.47 -2.59 -3.54
N ILE A 123 -8.69 -1.67 -2.97
CA ILE A 123 -8.39 -1.61 -1.53
C ILE A 123 -9.64 -1.23 -0.73
N ILE A 124 -10.33 -0.16 -1.11
CA ILE A 124 -11.56 0.30 -0.45
C ILE A 124 -12.61 -0.81 -0.43
N MET A 125 -12.76 -1.55 -1.53
CA MET A 125 -13.69 -2.68 -1.59
C MET A 125 -13.35 -3.79 -0.60
N ARG A 126 -12.08 -4.14 -0.46
CA ARG A 126 -11.61 -5.12 0.53
C ARG A 126 -11.93 -4.66 1.94
N ASP A 127 -11.55 -3.44 2.29
CA ASP A 127 -11.67 -2.92 3.66
C ASP A 127 -13.11 -2.60 4.04
N PHE A 128 -13.95 -2.16 3.09
CA PHE A 128 -15.39 -2.03 3.28
C PHE A 128 -16.03 -3.38 3.62
N LEU A 129 -15.71 -4.44 2.88
CA LEU A 129 -16.26 -5.77 3.15
C LEU A 129 -15.75 -6.38 4.46
N ARG A 130 -14.52 -6.07 4.90
CA ARG A 130 -13.99 -6.47 6.20
C ARG A 130 -14.71 -5.79 7.36
N SER A 131 -15.14 -4.54 7.18
CA SER A 131 -15.81 -3.73 8.21
C SER A 131 -17.34 -3.84 8.21
N HIS A 132 -17.97 -4.44 7.19
CA HIS A 132 -19.42 -4.57 7.06
C HIS A 132 -19.86 -6.04 6.93
N PRO A 133 -20.04 -6.76 8.04
CA PRO A 133 -20.47 -8.16 8.03
C PRO A 133 -21.76 -8.41 7.25
N ASP A 134 -22.73 -7.50 7.32
CA ASP A 134 -24.01 -7.64 6.61
C ASP A 134 -23.85 -7.52 5.09
N GLU A 135 -22.99 -6.61 4.62
CA GLU A 135 -22.67 -6.46 3.20
C GLU A 135 -21.89 -7.67 2.69
N LEU A 136 -20.97 -8.19 3.51
CA LEU A 136 -20.23 -9.42 3.25
C LEU A 136 -21.18 -10.61 3.07
N GLU A 137 -22.12 -10.80 3.99
CA GLU A 137 -23.05 -11.93 3.95
C GLU A 137 -23.96 -11.84 2.71
N GLN A 138 -24.52 -10.67 2.43
CA GLN A 138 -25.36 -10.44 1.25
C GLN A 138 -24.59 -10.74 -0.04
N TYR A 139 -23.36 -10.26 -0.15
CA TYR A 139 -22.54 -10.50 -1.34
C TYR A 139 -22.11 -11.97 -1.46
N ALA A 140 -21.76 -12.64 -0.36
CA ALA A 140 -21.45 -14.06 -0.35
C ALA A 140 -22.66 -14.93 -0.75
N LYS A 141 -23.86 -14.60 -0.24
CA LYS A 141 -25.11 -15.26 -0.60
C LYS A 141 -25.45 -15.07 -2.08
N LEU A 142 -25.30 -13.85 -2.61
CA LEU A 142 -25.49 -13.57 -4.03
C LEU A 142 -24.58 -14.46 -4.90
N LYS A 143 -23.27 -14.52 -4.59
CA LYS A 143 -22.31 -15.33 -5.35
C LYS A 143 -22.68 -16.82 -5.35
N ARG A 144 -23.05 -17.38 -4.19
CA ARG A 144 -23.50 -18.78 -4.08
C ARG A 144 -24.76 -19.04 -4.91
N ASN A 145 -25.76 -18.16 -4.83
CA ASN A 145 -27.00 -18.29 -5.57
C ASN A 145 -26.80 -18.17 -7.09
N LEU A 146 -25.95 -17.25 -7.54
CA LEU A 146 -25.63 -17.09 -8.96
C LEU A 146 -24.84 -18.28 -9.49
N PHE A 147 -23.90 -18.82 -8.71
CA PHE A 147 -23.17 -20.04 -9.09
C PHE A 147 -24.11 -21.25 -9.23
N ALA A 148 -25.04 -21.44 -8.29
CA ALA A 148 -26.03 -22.50 -8.37
C ALA A 148 -26.93 -22.39 -9.62
N LYS A 149 -27.21 -21.17 -10.10
CA LYS A 149 -27.99 -20.93 -11.32
C LYS A 149 -27.17 -21.04 -12.61
N HIS A 150 -25.88 -20.70 -12.57
CA HIS A 150 -25.00 -20.61 -13.74
C HIS A 150 -23.67 -21.35 -13.52
N PRO A 151 -23.66 -22.66 -13.18
CA PRO A 151 -22.44 -23.36 -12.77
C PRO A 151 -21.38 -23.45 -13.88
N ASN A 152 -21.80 -23.52 -15.15
CA ASN A 152 -20.92 -23.64 -16.33
C ASN A 152 -20.98 -22.40 -17.24
N ASP A 153 -21.63 -21.32 -16.80
CA ASP A 153 -21.79 -20.09 -17.58
C ASP A 153 -21.26 -18.90 -16.77
N TYR A 154 -19.94 -18.72 -16.85
CA TYR A 154 -19.24 -17.63 -16.17
C TYR A 154 -19.66 -16.27 -16.70
N ILE A 155 -20.05 -16.18 -17.97
CA ILE A 155 -20.51 -14.93 -18.60
C ILE A 155 -21.83 -14.50 -17.97
N ALA A 156 -22.82 -15.40 -17.89
CA ALA A 156 -24.10 -15.11 -17.24
C ALA A 156 -23.95 -14.84 -15.74
N TYR A 157 -23.12 -15.62 -15.04
CA TYR A 157 -22.80 -15.35 -13.62
C TYR A 157 -22.30 -13.93 -13.41
N ARG A 158 -21.36 -13.49 -14.24
CA ARG A 158 -20.82 -12.13 -14.18
C ARG A 158 -21.85 -11.07 -14.51
N ALA A 159 -22.59 -11.23 -15.60
CA ALA A 159 -23.59 -10.27 -16.04
C ALA A 159 -24.64 -9.99 -14.94
N ASN A 160 -25.01 -11.02 -14.18
CA ASN A 160 -25.97 -10.89 -13.07
C ASN A 160 -25.34 -10.40 -11.76
N LYS A 161 -24.03 -10.55 -11.58
CA LYS A 161 -23.29 -10.12 -10.38
C LYS A 161 -22.82 -8.67 -10.47
N ASP A 162 -22.35 -8.25 -11.64
CA ASP A 162 -21.67 -6.97 -11.84
C ASP A 162 -22.55 -5.74 -11.48
N PRO A 163 -23.88 -5.72 -11.71
CA PRO A 163 -24.74 -4.62 -11.24
C PRO A 163 -24.76 -4.45 -9.72
N TYR A 164 -24.87 -5.54 -8.96
CA TYR A 164 -24.81 -5.50 -7.49
C TYR A 164 -23.43 -5.02 -7.02
N LEU A 165 -22.36 -5.52 -7.64
CA LEU A 165 -21.00 -5.10 -7.34
C LEU A 165 -20.80 -3.60 -7.58
N ALA A 166 -21.38 -3.02 -8.63
CA ALA A 166 -21.31 -1.58 -8.89
C ALA A 166 -22.01 -0.75 -7.80
N GLN A 167 -23.20 -1.18 -7.34
CA GLN A 167 -23.90 -0.51 -6.25
C GLN A 167 -23.11 -0.59 -4.93
N MET A 168 -22.54 -1.75 -4.64
CA MET A 168 -21.69 -1.95 -3.46
C MET A 168 -20.43 -1.10 -3.52
N LYS A 169 -19.78 -0.99 -4.69
CA LYS A 169 -18.66 -0.06 -4.92
C LYS A 169 -19.02 1.38 -4.57
N ALA A 170 -20.18 1.86 -5.02
CA ALA A 170 -20.62 3.22 -4.68
C ALA A 170 -20.82 3.41 -3.16
N ARG A 171 -21.35 2.41 -2.45
CA ARG A 171 -21.45 2.44 -0.98
C ARG A 171 -20.08 2.44 -0.31
N ALA A 172 -19.15 1.62 -0.79
CA ALA A 172 -17.80 1.53 -0.27
C ALA A 172 -17.02 2.85 -0.43
N ILE A 173 -17.11 3.50 -1.59
CA ILE A 173 -16.52 4.83 -1.84
C ILE A 173 -17.11 5.89 -0.89
N LYS A 174 -18.44 5.89 -0.72
CA LYS A 174 -19.11 6.82 0.21
C LYS A 174 -18.73 6.56 1.66
N TRP A 175 -18.58 5.29 2.05
CA TRP A 175 -18.09 4.91 3.38
C TRP A 175 -16.68 5.44 3.60
N ASN A 176 -15.76 5.21 2.65
CA ASN A 176 -14.38 5.68 2.73
C ASN A 176 -14.30 7.20 2.86
N ALA A 177 -15.02 7.94 2.00
CA ALA A 177 -15.07 9.40 2.06
C ALA A 177 -15.54 9.93 3.43
N LYS A 178 -16.54 9.30 4.05
CA LYS A 178 -16.98 9.66 5.41
C LYS A 178 -15.94 9.35 6.48
N HIS A 179 -15.17 8.27 6.33
CA HIS A 179 -14.12 7.92 7.30
C HIS A 179 -12.91 8.86 7.18
N CYS A 180 -12.59 9.33 5.97
CA CYS A 180 -11.60 10.38 5.75
C CYS A 180 -12.06 11.78 6.22
N MET A 181 -13.37 12.03 6.31
CA MET A 181 -13.92 13.31 6.81
C MET A 181 -14.27 13.30 8.31
N ASN A 182 -14.33 12.13 8.94
CA ASN A 182 -14.64 11.97 10.37
C ASN A 182 -13.40 11.67 11.22
N SER A 183 -12.18 11.73 10.67
CA SER A 183 -10.92 11.42 11.34
C SER A 183 -10.39 12.54 12.25
N ASP A 184 -11.27 13.34 12.86
CA ASP A 184 -10.93 14.31 13.90
C ASP A 184 -11.12 13.77 15.33
N GLU A 185 -11.54 12.52 15.53
CA GLU A 185 -11.63 11.96 16.88
C GLU A 185 -11.43 10.44 16.94
N LYS A 186 -10.47 10.07 17.82
CA LYS A 186 -10.25 8.77 18.49
C LYS A 186 -9.08 7.90 18.00
N LEU A 187 -8.05 7.94 18.85
CA LEU A 187 -7.19 6.83 19.27
C LEU A 187 -6.39 6.13 18.16
N VAL A 188 -5.18 6.64 17.93
CA VAL A 188 -4.08 5.92 17.28
C VAL A 188 -3.63 4.80 18.23
N THR A 189 -4.20 3.62 18.03
CA THR A 189 -3.59 2.33 18.40
C THR A 189 -3.43 1.56 17.10
N THR A 190 -2.25 1.64 16.47
CA THR A 190 -1.70 0.78 15.39
C THR A 190 -2.58 0.33 14.22
N ALA A 191 -3.79 0.87 14.06
CA ALA A 191 -4.61 0.67 12.89
C ALA A 191 -4.16 1.64 11.77
N ARG A 192 -3.15 1.17 11.04
CA ARG A 192 -2.91 1.48 9.61
C ARG A 192 -2.56 2.93 9.28
N PHE A 193 -1.37 3.39 9.67
CA PHE A 193 -0.69 4.38 8.82
C PHE A 193 -0.50 3.74 7.43
N ASP A 194 -0.99 4.41 6.38
CA ASP A 194 -0.88 3.91 5.02
C ASP A 194 0.56 4.08 4.52
N TRP A 195 1.39 3.05 4.74
CA TRP A 195 2.77 3.02 4.27
C TRP A 195 2.87 3.09 2.73
N ASN A 196 1.79 2.76 1.99
CA ASN A 196 1.77 2.95 0.54
C ASN A 196 1.64 4.42 0.14
N SER A 197 1.17 5.29 1.05
CA SER A 197 1.00 6.72 0.79
C SER A 197 2.32 7.49 0.75
N VAL A 198 3.40 6.92 1.29
CA VAL A 198 4.68 7.61 1.44
C VAL A 198 5.65 7.42 0.27
N GLY A 199 5.47 6.42 -0.60
CA GLY A 199 6.13 6.42 -1.92
C GLY A 199 7.67 6.44 -1.94
N LEU A 200 8.32 6.19 -0.80
CA LEU A 200 9.75 5.94 -0.63
C LEU A 200 9.92 4.93 0.51
N ASP A 201 10.80 3.95 0.31
CA ASP A 201 11.19 3.02 1.36
C ASP A 201 12.00 3.78 2.43
N PHE A 202 11.33 4.14 3.52
CA PHE A 202 11.95 4.86 4.63
C PHE A 202 13.11 4.06 5.22
N GLY A 203 14.28 4.69 5.28
CA GLY A 203 15.45 4.14 5.96
C GLY A 203 16.43 3.38 5.07
N ASN A 204 16.28 3.44 3.74
CA ASN A 204 17.22 2.83 2.79
C ASN A 204 18.40 3.76 2.42
N TRP A 205 18.94 4.48 3.40
CA TRP A 205 20.10 5.36 3.22
C TRP A 205 21.04 5.31 4.43
N GLU A 206 22.30 5.67 4.22
CA GLU A 206 23.31 5.79 5.29
C GLU A 206 23.52 7.25 5.68
N GLU A 207 23.39 7.55 6.98
CA GLU A 207 23.52 8.90 7.50
C GLU A 207 24.92 9.48 7.24
N GLU A 208 25.97 8.66 7.33
CA GLU A 208 27.34 9.08 7.05
C GLU A 208 27.53 9.53 5.61
N LYS A 209 26.87 8.84 4.65
CA LYS A 209 26.89 9.22 3.24
C LYS A 209 26.13 10.53 3.02
N ILE A 210 24.99 10.74 3.70
CA ILE A 210 24.25 12.02 3.69
C ILE A 210 25.14 13.16 4.20
N TRP A 211 25.83 12.95 5.32
CA TRP A 211 26.66 13.99 5.92
C TRP A 211 27.88 14.36 5.08
N ALA A 212 28.38 13.42 4.27
CA ALA A 212 29.48 13.63 3.34
C ALA A 212 29.10 14.46 2.10
N LEU A 213 27.80 14.65 1.81
CA LEU A 213 27.37 15.47 0.69
C LEU A 213 27.65 16.96 0.95
N ASP A 214 28.41 17.58 0.06
CA ASP A 214 28.55 19.04 0.01
C ASP A 214 27.30 19.65 -0.64
N LEU A 215 26.34 20.06 0.19
CA LEU A 215 25.08 20.66 -0.22
C LEU A 215 24.84 21.99 0.50
N PRO A 216 24.29 23.01 -0.20
CA PRO A 216 23.99 24.29 0.42
C PRO A 216 22.89 24.16 1.46
N VAL A 217 23.03 24.89 2.57
CA VAL A 217 21.97 25.05 3.56
C VAL A 217 21.03 26.16 3.10
N GLN A 218 19.73 25.87 3.11
CA GLN A 218 18.67 26.83 2.81
C GLN A 218 17.59 26.81 3.89
N GLU A 219 16.66 27.76 3.83
CA GLU A 219 15.50 27.79 4.72
C GLU A 219 14.22 27.42 3.97
N ILE A 220 13.37 26.60 4.61
CA ILE A 220 12.02 26.31 4.12
C ILE A 220 11.01 26.55 5.24
N ASP A 221 9.74 26.74 4.86
CA ASP A 221 8.64 26.79 5.80
C ASP A 221 8.41 25.40 6.41
N ILE A 222 8.30 25.36 7.74
CA ILE A 222 8.11 24.12 8.50
C ILE A 222 6.82 23.39 8.12
N GLU A 223 5.83 24.13 7.62
CA GLU A 223 4.53 23.62 7.17
C GLU A 223 4.68 22.50 6.14
N LYS A 224 5.73 22.55 5.31
CA LYS A 224 6.03 21.53 4.31
C LYS A 224 6.32 20.15 4.90
N LEU A 225 6.68 20.08 6.19
CA LEU A 225 7.04 18.85 6.88
C LEU A 225 5.97 18.36 7.86
N LEU A 226 4.84 19.07 8.03
CA LEU A 226 3.88 18.73 9.09
C LEU A 226 3.26 17.34 8.93
N TRP A 227 3.19 16.83 7.71
CA TRP A 227 2.70 15.48 7.45
C TRP A 227 3.57 14.40 8.13
N HIS A 228 4.86 14.68 8.41
CA HIS A 228 5.73 13.79 9.17
C HIS A 228 5.27 13.59 10.62
N LEU A 229 4.46 14.51 11.17
CA LEU A 229 4.01 14.41 12.56
C LEU A 229 3.13 13.20 12.80
N ASP A 230 2.50 12.69 11.74
CA ASP A 230 1.50 11.63 11.79
C ASP A 230 2.04 10.28 11.29
N VAL A 231 3.34 10.20 10.96
CA VAL A 231 4.00 8.98 10.49
C VAL A 231 4.58 8.21 11.69
N PRO A 232 4.28 6.90 11.85
CA PRO A 232 4.73 6.15 13.02
C PRO A 232 6.15 5.61 12.81
N TYR A 233 7.14 6.48 13.04
CA TYR A 233 8.56 6.22 12.80
C TYR A 233 9.21 5.24 13.76
N TRP A 234 8.76 5.19 15.03
CA TRP A 234 9.54 4.54 16.08
C TRP A 234 8.83 3.38 16.76
N GLU A 235 9.63 2.59 17.48
CA GLU A 235 9.15 1.57 18.38
C GLU A 235 8.64 2.21 19.69
N ASN A 236 7.64 1.59 20.33
CA ASN A 236 7.22 1.99 21.67
C ASN A 236 8.14 1.37 22.75
N ASP A 237 8.02 1.86 24.00
CA ASP A 237 8.79 1.33 25.14
C ASP A 237 8.53 -0.18 25.42
N THR A 238 7.54 -0.80 24.76
CA THR A 238 7.27 -2.25 24.80
C THR A 238 7.87 -3.02 23.60
N SER A 239 8.75 -2.38 22.83
CA SER A 239 9.46 -2.92 21.66
C SER A 239 8.56 -3.29 20.46
N GLU A 240 7.37 -2.69 20.36
CA GLU A 240 6.54 -2.80 19.17
C GLU A 240 6.95 -1.73 18.17
N ARG A 241 7.48 -2.16 17.01
CA ARG A 241 7.95 -1.26 15.95
C ARG A 241 6.82 -0.49 15.28
N TRP A 242 7.15 0.70 14.77
CA TRP A 242 6.26 1.47 13.89
C TRP A 242 4.93 1.85 14.55
N THR A 243 5.00 2.19 15.83
CA THR A 243 3.82 2.45 16.66
C THR A 243 3.79 3.86 17.21
N VAL A 244 4.94 4.53 17.28
CA VAL A 244 5.05 5.87 17.86
C VAL A 244 5.26 6.89 16.75
N THR A 245 4.34 7.86 16.69
CA THR A 245 4.44 9.04 15.83
C THR A 245 5.12 10.20 16.55
N PRO A 246 5.68 11.19 15.82
CA PRO A 246 6.11 12.44 16.44
C PRO A 246 5.00 13.16 17.21
N ARG A 247 3.75 13.10 16.76
CA ARG A 247 2.62 13.67 17.49
C ARG A 247 2.43 13.01 18.86
N ASP A 248 2.60 11.70 18.96
CA ASP A 248 2.54 10.99 20.24
C ASP A 248 3.63 11.45 21.21
N VAL A 249 4.84 11.74 20.71
CA VAL A 249 5.96 12.28 21.50
C VAL A 249 5.69 13.71 21.99
N ILE A 250 5.12 14.55 21.12
CA ILE A 250 4.74 15.93 21.44
C ILE A 250 3.67 15.93 22.54
N ASP A 251 2.63 15.10 22.38
CA ASP A 251 1.50 14.97 23.31
C ASP A 251 1.88 14.28 24.63
N GLY A 252 3.08 13.68 24.70
CA GLY A 252 3.59 13.01 25.90
C GLY A 252 2.83 11.73 26.24
N LYS A 253 2.45 10.95 25.23
CA LYS A 253 1.72 9.69 25.43
C LYS A 253 2.57 8.64 26.14
N HIS A 254 1.91 7.68 26.77
CA HIS A 254 2.60 6.56 27.41
C HIS A 254 3.38 5.75 26.35
N GLY A 255 4.63 5.37 26.66
CA GLY A 255 5.48 4.58 25.77
C GLY A 255 6.36 5.39 24.81
N THR A 256 6.40 6.72 24.95
CA THR A 256 7.18 7.62 24.08
C THR A 256 8.38 8.26 24.78
N THR A 257 8.75 7.77 25.98
CA THR A 257 9.72 8.42 26.85
C THR A 257 11.09 8.51 26.20
N HIS A 258 11.52 7.43 25.55
CA HIS A 258 12.81 7.35 24.87
C HIS A 258 12.95 8.42 23.77
N GLU A 259 11.95 8.49 22.87
CA GLU A 259 11.94 9.41 21.74
C GLU A 259 11.75 10.87 22.19
N ARG A 260 11.04 11.11 23.30
CA ARG A 260 10.97 12.44 23.92
C ARG A 260 12.33 12.92 24.41
N ILE A 261 13.10 12.07 25.10
CA ILE A 261 14.46 12.41 25.55
C ILE A 261 15.38 12.72 24.36
N ARG A 262 15.30 11.93 23.28
CA ARG A 262 16.08 12.18 22.05
C ARG A 262 15.70 13.50 21.40
N THR A 263 14.40 13.79 21.30
CA THR A 263 13.88 15.08 20.81
C THR A 263 14.44 16.24 21.61
N ASP A 264 14.32 16.21 22.94
CA ASP A 264 14.77 17.30 23.81
C ASP A 264 16.29 17.53 23.71
N ARG A 265 17.07 16.46 23.51
CA ARG A 265 18.53 16.50 23.36
C ARG A 265 19.03 16.84 21.95
N ALA A 266 18.17 16.82 20.94
CA ALA A 266 18.57 17.07 19.56
C ALA A 266 19.24 18.45 19.40
N ASP A 267 20.40 18.49 18.75
CA ASP A 267 21.13 19.73 18.47
C ASP A 267 20.57 20.39 17.20
N THR A 268 19.85 21.51 17.38
CA THR A 268 19.20 22.25 16.30
C THR A 268 20.14 23.22 15.57
N SER A 269 21.44 23.23 15.88
CA SER A 269 22.44 24.00 15.14
C SER A 269 22.75 23.40 13.76
N PHE A 270 22.54 22.09 13.61
CA PHE A 270 22.66 21.34 12.36
C PHE A 270 21.37 21.42 11.52
N PRO A 271 21.48 21.44 10.18
CA PRO A 271 20.32 21.41 9.29
C PRO A 271 19.58 20.06 9.34
N ILE A 272 18.37 20.03 8.80
CA ILE A 272 17.60 18.80 8.53
C ILE A 272 17.86 18.40 7.07
N ASP A 273 18.18 17.14 6.83
CA ASP A 273 18.45 16.62 5.49
C ASP A 273 17.17 16.08 4.88
N LEU A 274 16.84 16.61 3.71
CA LEU A 274 15.57 16.39 3.04
C LEU A 274 15.77 15.80 1.66
N PHE A 275 14.74 15.11 1.17
CA PHE A 275 14.66 14.63 -0.20
C PHE A 275 13.30 14.94 -0.78
N GLU A 276 13.26 15.45 -2.01
CA GLU A 276 12.00 15.71 -2.71
C GLU A 276 11.75 14.63 -3.76
N HIS A 277 10.61 13.96 -3.64
CA HIS A 277 10.16 12.95 -4.60
C HIS A 277 8.68 13.15 -4.91
N LYS A 278 8.36 13.33 -6.20
CA LYS A 278 6.98 13.50 -6.71
C LYS A 278 6.17 14.56 -5.94
N GLY A 279 6.80 15.70 -5.61
CA GLY A 279 6.17 16.82 -4.90
C GLY A 279 5.95 16.60 -3.41
N LYS A 280 6.48 15.51 -2.84
CA LYS A 280 6.55 15.30 -1.38
C LYS A 280 7.99 15.47 -0.91
N ILE A 281 8.13 16.05 0.27
CA ILE A 281 9.41 16.28 0.94
C ILE A 281 9.53 15.30 2.09
N PHE A 282 10.61 14.55 2.12
CA PHE A 282 10.93 13.52 3.09
C PHE A 282 12.08 13.96 3.98
N VAL A 283 11.96 13.70 5.28
CA VAL A 283 13.08 13.82 6.22
C VAL A 283 13.93 12.56 6.14
N LEU A 284 15.18 12.71 5.69
CA LEU A 284 16.16 11.63 5.64
C LEU A 284 16.97 11.55 6.95
N ASP A 285 17.41 12.70 7.46
CA ASP A 285 18.04 12.84 8.76
C ASP A 285 17.55 14.12 9.46
N GLY A 286 17.45 14.07 10.79
CA GLY A 286 17.06 15.22 11.61
C GLY A 286 15.59 15.26 12.02
N LEU A 287 14.88 14.14 12.02
CA LEU A 287 13.48 14.07 12.47
C LEU A 287 13.29 14.63 13.89
N HIS A 288 14.14 14.26 14.85
CA HIS A 288 14.11 14.82 16.21
C HIS A 288 14.40 16.33 16.24
N ARG A 289 15.27 16.83 15.37
CA ARG A 289 15.56 18.28 15.23
C ARG A 289 14.32 19.02 14.71
N PHE A 290 13.67 18.48 13.69
CA PHE A 290 12.41 18.99 13.15
C PHE A 290 11.35 19.13 14.25
N ILE A 291 11.13 18.07 15.04
CA ILE A 291 10.10 18.06 16.09
C ILE A 291 10.41 19.08 17.18
N LYS A 292 11.67 19.16 17.63
CA LYS A 292 12.08 20.16 18.62
C LYS A 292 11.86 21.59 18.12
N LEU A 293 12.18 21.88 16.85
CA LEU A 293 11.95 23.19 16.23
C LEU A 293 10.45 23.49 16.10
N PHE A 294 9.63 22.49 15.76
CA PHE A 294 8.18 22.59 15.73
C PHE A 294 7.60 22.93 17.11
N MET A 295 8.00 22.21 18.16
CA MET A 295 7.58 22.46 19.54
C MET A 295 7.99 23.85 20.05
N GLN A 296 9.07 24.43 19.50
CA GLN A 296 9.51 25.80 19.79
C GLN A 296 8.75 26.88 18.98
N GLY A 297 7.78 26.48 18.14
CA GLY A 297 6.97 27.40 17.34
C GLY A 297 7.73 28.05 16.17
N LYS A 298 8.84 27.44 15.72
CA LYS A 298 9.60 27.96 14.57
C LYS A 298 8.77 27.85 13.30
N GLN A 299 8.75 28.90 12.50
CA GLN A 299 8.05 28.94 11.21
C GLN A 299 8.94 28.48 10.05
N LYS A 300 10.25 28.73 10.17
CA LYS A 300 11.26 28.35 9.19
C LYS A 300 12.35 27.51 9.84
N ILE A 301 12.89 26.59 9.06
CA ILE A 301 13.92 25.64 9.48
C ILE A 301 15.05 25.59 8.44
N ARG A 302 16.27 25.36 8.93
CA ARG A 302 17.46 25.20 8.10
C ARG A 302 17.54 23.77 7.59
N VAL A 303 17.70 23.59 6.29
CA VAL A 303 17.66 22.30 5.62
C VAL A 303 18.74 22.19 4.54
N ARG A 304 19.14 20.96 4.20
CA ARG A 304 19.79 20.65 2.94
C ARG A 304 18.82 19.77 2.15
N ILE A 305 18.67 20.02 0.85
CA ILE A 305 17.82 19.18 -0.01
C ILE A 305 18.73 18.39 -0.92
N ILE A 306 18.67 17.07 -0.81
CA ILE A 306 19.43 16.13 -1.61
C ILE A 306 18.77 16.06 -2.99
N PRO A 307 19.51 16.40 -4.06
CA PRO A 307 18.99 16.30 -5.43
C PRO A 307 18.63 14.86 -5.81
N THR A 308 17.59 14.68 -6.62
CA THR A 308 17.10 13.36 -7.04
C THR A 308 18.17 12.50 -7.73
N ASP A 309 19.05 13.11 -8.51
CA ASP A 309 20.16 12.46 -9.21
C ASP A 309 21.30 12.00 -8.28
N ARG A 310 21.32 12.48 -7.04
CA ARG A 310 22.34 12.13 -6.02
C ARG A 310 21.83 11.14 -4.97
N PHE A 311 20.60 10.67 -5.07
CA PHE A 311 20.03 9.73 -4.08
C PHE A 311 20.80 8.40 -4.04
N SER A 312 21.31 7.93 -5.18
CA SER A 312 22.12 6.70 -5.25
C SER A 312 23.43 6.81 -4.47
N GLU A 313 23.97 8.01 -4.25
CA GLU A 313 25.19 8.23 -3.46
C GLU A 313 24.99 7.94 -1.98
N ILE A 314 23.75 7.99 -1.50
CA ILE A 314 23.41 7.80 -0.07
C ILE A 314 22.68 6.50 0.20
N ALA A 315 22.30 5.75 -0.84
CA ALA A 315 21.55 4.51 -0.69
C ALA A 315 22.31 3.49 0.18
N SER A 316 21.56 2.81 1.05
CA SER A 316 22.09 1.74 1.90
C SER A 316 22.29 0.46 1.08
N GLU A 317 23.39 -0.25 1.32
CA GLU A 317 23.60 -1.61 0.79
C GLU A 317 22.72 -2.67 1.49
N HIS A 318 22.08 -2.30 2.60
CA HIS A 318 21.23 -3.15 3.44
C HIS A 318 19.91 -2.43 3.76
N PRO A 319 18.86 -2.60 2.92
CA PRO A 319 17.60 -1.89 3.10
C PRO A 319 16.84 -2.34 4.37
N ILE A 320 16.12 -1.41 5.00
CA ILE A 320 15.27 -1.66 6.17
C ILE A 320 13.92 -2.20 5.71
N GLU A 321 13.54 -3.38 6.20
CA GLU A 321 12.21 -3.95 5.94
C GLU A 321 11.11 -3.15 6.68
N LEU A 322 10.21 -2.53 5.91
CA LEU A 322 9.00 -1.88 6.42
C LEU A 322 8.02 -2.92 7.03
N PRO A 323 7.16 -2.53 7.98
CA PRO A 323 6.27 -3.48 8.65
C PRO A 323 5.26 -4.07 7.66
N THR A 324 5.19 -5.40 7.62
CA THR A 324 4.05 -6.12 7.06
C THR A 324 2.86 -5.97 8.01
N LEU A 325 1.78 -5.34 7.54
CA LEU A 325 0.53 -5.19 8.30
C LEU A 325 0.01 -6.59 8.71
N LYS A 326 0.00 -6.90 10.01
CA LYS A 326 -0.55 -8.15 10.56
C LYS A 326 -2.07 -8.21 10.49
#